data_AF-A0A385SE06-F1
#
_entry.id   AF-A0A385SE06-F1
#
_cell.length_a   1.000
_cell.length_b   1.000
_cell.length_c   1.000
_cell.angle_alpha   90.00
_cell.angle_beta   90.00
_cell.angle_gamma   90.00
#
_symmetry.space_group_name_H-M   'P 1'
#
loop_
_entity.id
_entity.type
_entity.pdbx_description
1 polymer ?
#
loop_
_entity_poly.entity_id
_entity_poly.type
_entity_poly.pdbx_seq_one_letter_code
_entity_poly.pdbx_strand_id
1 'polypeptide(L)'
;MNKQETEDLYILSLDQKLAPADEDRLLTALREHPDWARSLAQYKTTRDVLRASSPATFGPYFASRLMHKLQNTGAVIDRQLFGMFKKFQLAAVGVVVALLILNVALSEQSSWKSVLGIEEETSTPPEQQVPFDFYETLNDL
;
A
#
# COMPACT_ATOMS: atom_id res chain seq x y z
N MET A 1 -31.53 -22.15 22.79
CA MET A 1 -30.38 -21.26 22.60
C MET A 1 -29.16 -22.00 23.09
N ASN A 2 -28.07 -22.01 22.33
CA ASN A 2 -26.85 -22.68 22.75
C ASN A 2 -26.10 -21.85 23.79
N LYS A 3 -25.23 -22.50 24.58
CA LYS A 3 -24.42 -21.82 25.60
C LYS A 3 -23.56 -20.70 24.99
N GLN A 4 -22.96 -20.97 23.83
CA GLN A 4 -22.14 -19.99 23.09
C GLN A 4 -22.94 -18.77 22.63
N GLU A 5 -24.14 -18.98 22.07
CA GLU A 5 -25.03 -17.88 21.65
C GLU A 5 -25.45 -17.00 22.83
N THR A 6 -25.67 -17.62 24.00
CA THR A 6 -26.01 -16.91 25.24
C THR A 6 -24.83 -16.11 25.77
N GLU A 7 -23.61 -16.65 25.65
CA GLU A 7 -22.36 -15.97 26.00
C GLU A 7 -22.09 -14.78 25.10
N ASP A 8 -22.24 -14.94 23.79
CA ASP A 8 -22.07 -13.85 22.81
C ASP A 8 -23.09 -12.72 23.05
N LEU A 9 -24.37 -13.06 23.26
CA LEU A 9 -25.40 -12.09 23.61
C LEU A 9 -25.11 -11.39 24.95
N TYR A 10 -24.60 -12.13 25.95
CA TYR A 10 -24.22 -11.56 27.23
C TYR A 10 -23.06 -10.57 27.08
N ILE A 11 -22.00 -10.93 26.35
CA ILE A 11 -20.86 -10.03 26.09
C ILE A 11 -21.33 -8.80 25.33
N LEU A 12 -22.16 -8.96 24.31
CA LEU A 12 -22.73 -7.84 23.54
C LEU A 12 -23.54 -6.89 24.42
N SER A 13 -24.32 -7.42 25.37
CA SER A 13 -25.10 -6.64 26.34
C SER A 13 -24.25 -5.74 27.24
N LEU A 14 -22.98 -6.11 27.44
CA LEU A 14 -22.06 -5.32 28.25
C LEU A 14 -21.65 -4.05 27.51
N ASP A 15 -21.47 -4.10 26.19
CA ASP A 15 -20.93 -3.00 25.41
C ASP A 15 -22.00 -2.12 24.76
N GLN A 16 -23.15 -2.70 24.41
CA GLN A 16 -24.25 -1.99 23.75
C GLN A 16 -25.63 -2.39 24.30
N LYS A 17 -26.60 -1.49 24.15
CA LYS A 17 -27.98 -1.79 24.50
C LYS A 17 -28.54 -2.82 23.51
N LEU A 18 -28.97 -3.97 24.01
CA LEU A 18 -29.62 -5.01 23.21
C LEU A 18 -31.01 -4.56 22.72
N ALA A 19 -31.47 -5.16 21.63
CA ALA A 19 -32.86 -5.05 21.22
C ALA A 19 -33.77 -5.73 22.27
N PRO A 20 -35.00 -5.24 22.51
CA PRO A 20 -35.88 -5.79 23.55
C PRO A 20 -36.12 -7.30 23.41
N ALA A 21 -36.23 -7.80 22.17
CA ALA A 21 -36.43 -9.22 21.90
C ALA A 21 -35.21 -10.09 22.29
N ASP A 22 -33.99 -9.56 22.17
CA ASP A 22 -32.77 -10.30 22.50
C ASP A 22 -32.45 -10.20 24.01
N GLU A 23 -32.85 -9.10 24.65
CA GLU A 23 -32.82 -8.96 26.10
C GLU A 23 -33.74 -9.99 26.78
N ASP A 24 -34.98 -10.13 26.30
CA ASP A 24 -35.91 -11.14 26.82
C ASP A 24 -35.39 -12.57 26.61
N ARG A 25 -34.77 -12.85 25.46
CA ARG A 25 -34.13 -14.14 25.18
C ARG A 25 -32.96 -14.43 26.12
N LEU A 26 -32.10 -13.45 26.34
CA LEU A 26 -30.97 -13.56 27.26
C LEU A 26 -31.45 -13.80 28.69
N LEU A 27 -32.43 -13.03 29.16
CA LEU A 27 -33.00 -13.19 30.51
C LEU A 27 -33.69 -14.54 30.70
N THR A 28 -34.38 -15.03 29.67
CA THR A 28 -35.01 -16.36 29.70
C THR A 28 -33.96 -17.45 29.81
N ALA A 29 -32.92 -17.41 28.97
CA ALA A 29 -31.83 -18.39 29.00
C ALA A 29 -31.04 -18.37 30.33
N LEU A 30 -30.82 -17.20 30.91
CA LEU A 30 -30.16 -17.06 32.21
C LEU A 30 -31.01 -17.57 33.38
N ARG A 31 -32.35 -17.52 33.28
CA ARG A 31 -33.27 -18.09 34.28
C ARG A 31 -33.34 -19.61 34.18
N GLU A 32 -33.33 -20.16 32.97
CA GLU A 32 -33.35 -21.60 32.73
C GLU A 32 -32.03 -22.28 33.16
N HIS A 33 -30.91 -21.57 33.05
CA HIS A 33 -29.58 -22.10 33.37
C HIS A 33 -28.81 -21.18 34.35
N PRO A 34 -29.08 -21.28 35.67
CA PRO A 34 -28.48 -20.40 36.68
C PRO A 34 -26.95 -20.55 36.80
N ASP A 35 -26.40 -21.71 36.41
CA ASP A 35 -24.95 -21.93 36.39
C ASP A 35 -24.25 -21.08 35.33
N TRP A 36 -24.93 -20.79 34.21
CA TRP A 36 -24.38 -19.93 33.17
C TRP A 36 -24.29 -18.49 33.66
N ALA A 37 -25.30 -18.01 34.40
CA ALA A 37 -25.29 -16.68 34.99
C ALA A 37 -24.07 -16.45 35.91
N ARG A 38 -23.70 -17.46 36.72
CA ARG A 38 -22.50 -17.40 37.57
C ARG A 38 -21.21 -17.32 36.76
N SER A 39 -21.09 -18.14 35.71
CA SER A 39 -19.91 -18.11 34.84
C SER A 39 -19.79 -16.79 34.06
N LEU A 40 -20.92 -16.27 33.55
CA LEU A 40 -20.95 -15.06 32.75
C LEU A 40 -20.68 -13.80 33.58
N ALA A 41 -21.07 -13.79 34.86
CA ALA A 41 -20.76 -12.70 35.79
C ALA A 41 -19.24 -12.44 35.92
N GLN A 42 -18.40 -13.46 35.71
CA GLN A 42 -16.94 -13.32 35.72
C GLN A 42 -16.43 -12.41 34.60
N TYR A 43 -17.11 -12.37 33.44
CA TYR A 43 -16.76 -11.46 32.35
C TYR A 43 -16.99 -10.00 32.74
N LYS A 44 -18.11 -9.73 33.43
CA LYS A 44 -18.38 -8.39 33.95
C LYS A 44 -17.33 -7.94 34.97
N THR A 45 -16.99 -8.79 35.94
CA THR A 45 -15.96 -8.45 36.95
C THR A 45 -14.59 -8.23 36.33
N THR A 46 -14.19 -9.08 35.37
CA THR A 46 -12.92 -8.93 34.64
C THR A 46 -12.90 -7.62 33.87
N ARG A 47 -14.00 -7.28 33.19
CA ARG A 47 -14.13 -6.02 32.47
C ARG A 47 -14.05 -4.81 33.38
N ASP A 48 -14.72 -4.85 34.52
CA ASP A 48 -14.73 -3.73 35.46
C ASP A 48 -13.33 -3.51 36.06
N VAL A 49 -12.57 -4.57 36.33
CA VAL A 49 -11.15 -4.50 36.73
C VAL A 49 -10.29 -3.89 35.62
N LEU A 50 -10.48 -4.32 34.37
CA LEU A 50 -9.75 -3.78 33.21
C LEU A 50 -10.11 -2.30 32.95
N ARG A 51 -11.38 -1.91 33.09
CA ARG A 51 -11.82 -0.51 32.97
C ARG A 51 -11.24 0.35 34.10
N ALA A 52 -11.24 -0.14 35.34
CA ALA A 52 -10.65 0.56 36.47
C ALA A 52 -9.13 0.76 36.32
N SER A 53 -8.47 -0.12 35.55
CA SER A 53 -7.02 -0.04 35.27
C SER A 53 -6.63 0.98 34.18
N SER A 54 -7.59 1.70 33.57
CA SER A 54 -7.33 2.75 32.57
C SER A 54 -7.95 4.07 33.02
N PRO A 55 -7.12 5.13 33.17
CA PRO A 55 -6.74 5.87 31.98
C PRO A 55 -5.31 5.51 31.59
N ALA A 56 -5.15 4.83 30.44
CA ALA A 56 -3.89 4.75 29.74
C ALA A 56 -3.49 6.16 29.31
N THR A 57 -2.94 6.91 30.27
CA THR A 57 -2.34 8.21 30.01
C THR A 57 -1.09 7.88 29.23
N PHE A 58 -1.15 8.10 27.91
CA PHE A 58 0.03 8.04 27.08
C PHE A 58 1.09 8.92 27.74
N GLY A 59 2.23 8.33 28.08
CA GLY A 59 3.32 9.06 28.73
C GLY A 59 3.67 10.31 27.92
N PRO A 60 4.20 11.36 28.57
CA PRO A 60 4.62 12.55 27.85
C PRO A 60 5.53 12.15 26.68
N TYR A 61 5.33 12.79 25.53
CA TYR A 61 6.05 12.51 24.28
C TYR A 61 5.71 11.19 23.55
N PHE A 62 4.66 10.46 23.93
CA PHE A 62 4.21 9.28 23.16
C PHE A 62 3.81 9.65 21.72
N ALA A 63 2.99 10.70 21.56
CA ALA A 63 2.55 11.15 20.26
C ALA A 63 3.72 11.63 19.38
N SER A 64 4.70 12.33 19.96
CA SER A 64 5.89 12.76 19.22
C SER A 64 6.79 11.59 18.83
N ARG A 65 6.98 10.60 19.70
CA ARG A 65 7.71 9.37 19.36
C ARG A 65 7.01 8.57 18.27
N LEU A 66 5.69 8.46 18.31
CA LEU A 66 4.91 7.78 17.29
C LEU A 66 5.05 8.48 15.94
N MET A 67 4.91 9.82 15.92
CA MET A 67 5.08 10.62 14.70
C MET A 67 6.51 10.52 14.13
N HIS A 68 7.54 10.60 14.98
CA HIS A 68 8.91 10.39 14.54
C HIS A 68 9.13 9.00 13.96
N LYS A 69 8.53 7.96 14.55
CA LYS A 69 8.63 6.59 14.04
C LYS A 69 7.95 6.47 12.67
N LEU A 70 6.77 7.07 12.51
CA LEU A 70 6.03 7.07 11.25
C LEU A 70 6.82 7.79 10.14
N GLN A 71 7.34 8.98 10.43
CA GLN A 71 8.14 9.77 9.48
C GLN A 71 9.43 9.07 9.06
N ASN A 72 10.12 8.41 10.01
CA ASN A 72 11.37 7.71 9.71
C ASN A 72 11.17 6.36 9.03
N THR A 73 9.98 5.75 9.09
CA THR A 73 9.73 4.45 8.45
C THR A 73 9.74 4.56 6.91
N GLY A 74 9.27 5.68 6.35
CA GLY A 74 9.34 5.92 4.90
C GLY A 74 10.78 6.02 4.38
N ALA A 75 11.66 6.71 5.12
CA ALA A 75 13.05 6.90 4.72
C ALA A 75 13.89 5.61 4.72
N VAL A 76 13.49 4.59 5.49
CA VAL A 76 14.20 3.29 5.54
C VAL A 76 13.91 2.45 4.29
N ILE A 77 12.70 2.55 3.74
CA ILE A 77 12.28 1.79 2.55
C ILE A 77 13.04 2.28 1.32
N ASP A 78 13.14 3.59 1.12
CA ASP A 78 13.85 4.18 -0.02
C ASP A 78 15.34 3.82 -0.01
N ARG A 79 15.98 3.86 1.16
CA ARG A 79 17.40 3.51 1.30
C ARG A 79 17.67 2.03 1.02
N GLN A 80 16.75 1.14 1.40
CA GLN A 80 16.88 -0.30 1.11
C GLN A 80 16.65 -0.58 -0.37
N LEU A 81 15.69 0.09 -1.00
CA LEU A 81 15.44 0.00 -2.44
C LEU A 81 16.66 0.45 -3.25
N PHE A 82 17.27 1.59 -2.88
CA PHE A 82 18.48 2.11 -3.50
C PHE A 82 19.69 1.17 -3.33
N GLY A 83 19.81 0.54 -2.14
CA GLY A 83 20.86 -0.43 -1.85
C GLY A 83 20.73 -1.71 -2.69
N MET A 84 19.52 -2.19 -2.93
CA MET A 84 19.25 -3.31 -3.84
C MET A 84 19.52 -2.92 -5.29
N PHE A 85 19.03 -1.76 -5.74
CA PHE A 85 19.23 -1.26 -7.11
C PHE A 85 20.72 -1.20 -7.49
N LYS A 86 21.58 -0.70 -6.59
CA LYS A 86 23.03 -0.61 -6.85
C LYS A 86 23.69 -1.98 -7.11
N LYS A 87 23.22 -3.05 -6.46
CA LYS A 87 23.78 -4.41 -6.66
C LYS A 87 23.36 -5.00 -8.01
N PHE A 88 22.15 -4.69 -8.47
CA PHE A 88 21.60 -5.22 -9.72
C PHE A 88 21.79 -4.29 -10.93
N GLN A 89 22.28 -3.06 -10.73
CA GLN A 89 22.52 -2.10 -11.81
C GLN A 89 23.45 -2.65 -12.90
N LEU A 90 24.54 -3.34 -12.51
CA LEU A 90 25.48 -3.91 -13.49
C LEU A 90 24.85 -5.05 -14.29
N ALA A 91 24.04 -5.89 -13.64
CA ALA A 91 23.31 -6.97 -14.30
C ALA A 91 22.25 -6.43 -15.25
N ALA A 92 21.51 -5.39 -14.84
CA ALA A 92 20.51 -4.73 -15.67
C ALA A 92 21.14 -4.08 -16.92
N VAL A 93 22.26 -3.37 -16.76
CA VAL A 93 23.02 -2.83 -17.89
C VAL A 93 23.50 -3.95 -18.81
N GLY A 94 24.00 -5.06 -18.26
CA GLY A 94 24.39 -6.23 -19.04
C GLY A 94 23.25 -6.83 -19.85
N VAL A 95 22.05 -6.95 -19.26
CA VAL A 95 20.85 -7.43 -19.96
C VAL A 95 20.43 -6.47 -21.07
N VAL A 96 20.47 -5.16 -20.84
CA VAL A 96 20.17 -4.15 -21.87
C VAL A 96 21.16 -4.22 -23.03
N VAL A 97 22.45 -4.34 -22.74
CA VAL A 97 23.50 -4.49 -23.77
C VAL A 97 23.33 -5.81 -24.53
N ALA A 98 23.04 -6.91 -23.84
CA ALA A 98 22.78 -8.20 -24.48
C ALA A 98 21.54 -8.16 -25.39
N LEU A 99 20.48 -7.49 -24.95
CA LEU A 99 19.29 -7.27 -25.77
C LEU A 99 19.56 -6.36 -26.97
N LEU A 100 20.41 -5.35 -26.83
CA LEU A 100 20.87 -4.50 -27.94
C LEU A 100 21.68 -5.31 -28.95
N ILE A 101 22.65 -6.09 -28.50
CA ILE A 101 23.45 -6.98 -29.37
C ILE A 101 22.55 -7.99 -30.05
N LEU A 102 21.60 -8.59 -29.32
CA LEU A 102 20.64 -9.54 -29.88
C LEU A 102 19.75 -8.86 -30.92
N ASN A 103 19.28 -7.64 -30.64
CA ASN A 103 18.49 -6.85 -31.57
C ASN A 103 19.28 -6.51 -32.85
N VAL A 104 20.54 -6.09 -32.70
CA VAL A 104 21.45 -5.83 -33.83
C VAL A 104 21.69 -7.12 -34.62
N ALA A 105 22.02 -8.22 -33.97
CA ALA A 105 22.26 -9.52 -34.61
C ALA A 105 21.01 -10.05 -35.36
N LEU A 106 19.82 -9.83 -34.81
CA LEU A 106 18.55 -10.12 -35.48
C LEU A 106 18.22 -9.13 -36.60
N SER A 107 18.76 -7.91 -36.52
CA SER A 107 18.62 -6.84 -37.51
C SER A 107 19.67 -6.92 -38.62
N GLU A 108 20.64 -7.85 -38.58
CA GLU A 108 21.70 -8.04 -39.59
C GLU A 108 21.21 -8.53 -40.98
N GLN A 109 19.96 -8.26 -41.35
CA GLN A 109 19.60 -8.10 -42.77
C GLN A 109 19.83 -6.69 -43.29
N SER A 110 20.16 -5.69 -42.46
CA SER A 110 20.62 -4.39 -42.95
C SER A 110 21.34 -3.60 -41.87
N SER A 111 22.37 -2.85 -42.26
CA SER A 111 22.93 -1.72 -41.48
C SER A 111 24.14 -1.95 -40.56
N TRP A 112 25.09 -2.83 -40.93
CA TRP A 112 26.46 -2.71 -40.40
C TRP A 112 27.11 -1.34 -40.69
N LYS A 113 26.60 -0.59 -41.67
CA LYS A 113 27.04 0.78 -42.01
C LYS A 113 26.61 1.85 -40.98
N SER A 114 25.44 1.71 -40.32
CA SER A 114 24.94 2.75 -39.39
C SER A 114 25.59 2.71 -38.00
N VAL A 115 26.23 1.60 -37.62
CA VAL A 115 26.89 1.46 -36.31
C VAL A 115 28.32 2.05 -36.33
N LEU A 116 28.97 2.08 -37.49
CA LEU A 116 30.33 2.59 -37.65
C LEU A 116 30.42 4.08 -37.97
N GLY A 117 29.29 4.79 -38.08
CA GLY A 117 29.26 6.25 -38.30
C GLY A 117 29.93 6.72 -39.60
N ILE A 118 30.09 5.82 -40.59
CA ILE A 118 30.57 6.20 -41.91
C ILE A 118 29.34 6.62 -42.71
N GLU A 119 28.93 7.88 -42.52
CA GLU A 119 28.08 8.57 -43.48
C GLU A 119 28.90 8.73 -44.76
N GLU A 120 28.63 7.88 -45.75
CA GLU A 120 29.03 8.15 -47.12
C GLU A 120 28.41 9.50 -47.49
N GLU A 121 29.25 10.51 -47.74
CA GLU A 121 28.87 11.81 -48.31
C GLU A 121 28.16 11.58 -49.66
N THR A 122 26.88 11.26 -49.58
CA THR A 122 25.99 11.29 -50.72
C THR A 122 25.51 12.73 -50.84
N SER A 123 26.35 13.52 -51.51
CA SER A 123 25.97 14.62 -52.39
C SER A 123 24.45 14.78 -52.60
N THR A 124 23.85 15.68 -51.80
CA THR A 124 22.72 16.61 -52.05
C THR A 124 21.72 16.30 -53.19
N PRO A 125 20.40 16.55 -52.97
CA PRO A 125 19.89 17.92 -52.85
C PRO A 125 18.90 18.16 -51.69
N PRO A 126 18.65 19.44 -51.34
CA PRO A 126 18.00 19.82 -50.09
C PRO A 126 16.47 19.81 -50.23
N GLU A 127 15.79 18.92 -49.51
CA GLU A 127 14.35 19.08 -49.27
C GLU A 127 14.13 19.99 -48.05
N GLN A 128 14.10 21.28 -48.37
CA GLN A 128 13.31 22.35 -47.76
C GLN A 128 12.88 22.15 -46.29
N GLN A 129 13.72 22.66 -45.39
CA GLN A 129 13.20 23.24 -44.14
C GLN A 129 12.37 24.47 -44.52
N VAL A 130 11.04 24.34 -44.53
CA VAL A 130 10.16 25.50 -44.63
C VAL A 130 10.16 26.20 -43.26
N PRO A 131 10.67 27.43 -43.13
CA PRO A 131 10.49 28.18 -41.91
C PRO A 131 9.02 28.57 -41.82
N PHE A 132 8.36 28.22 -40.71
CA PHE A 132 7.01 28.67 -40.42
C PHE A 132 7.02 30.19 -40.28
N ASP A 133 6.49 30.90 -41.28
CA ASP A 133 6.43 32.36 -41.28
C ASP A 133 5.12 32.82 -40.65
N PHE A 134 5.22 33.31 -39.41
CA PHE A 134 4.09 33.76 -38.59
C PHE A 134 3.30 34.93 -39.21
N TYR A 135 3.90 35.67 -40.14
CA TYR A 135 3.27 36.85 -40.72
C TYR A 135 2.23 36.52 -41.79
N GLU A 136 2.39 35.41 -42.52
CA GLU A 136 1.45 35.01 -43.57
C GLU A 136 0.17 34.42 -42.97
N THR A 137 0.29 33.71 -41.85
CA THR A 137 -0.84 33.03 -41.18
C THR A 137 -1.80 33.94 -40.42
N LEU A 138 -1.40 35.19 -40.15
CA LEU A 138 -2.22 36.17 -39.42
C LEU A 138 -3.03 37.11 -40.33
N ASN A 139 -2.74 37.15 -41.63
CA ASN A 139 -3.39 38.06 -42.56
C ASN A 139 -4.54 37.41 -43.38
N ASP A 140 -4.75 36.10 -43.19
CA ASP A 140 -5.78 35.28 -43.86
C ASP A 140 -6.94 34.89 -42.91
N LEU A 141 -7.17 35.68 -41.85
CA LEU A 141 -8.29 35.54 -40.90
C LEU A 141 -9.31 36.68 -41.04
#